data_AF-A0AAN9STT4-F1
#
_entry.id   AF-A0AAN9STT4-F1
#
_cell.length_a   1.000
_cell.length_b   1.000
_cell.length_c   1.000
_cell.angle_alpha   90.00
_cell.angle_beta   90.00
_cell.angle_gamma   90.00
#
_symmetry.space_group_name_H-M   'P 1'
#
loop_
_entity.id
_entity.type
_entity.pdbx_description
1 polymer ?
#
loop_
_entity_poly.entity_id
_entity_poly.type
_entity_poly.pdbx_seq_one_letter_code
_entity_poly.pdbx_strand_id
1 'polypeptide(L)'
;MRSSKAEAEDRDVVIGEDERCPGFQGLKFDWGGGSTSKGKGRTKTFHPPIETHWDLHSAAGKKSNSSPIKSLLSLPLTKFRKSKSLTMILDGARDPKDKQSVESFRQMLLQEGLLPPKHDDYHTLLRFLRMRDFDISKSKEMFQNYLQWRKEFRVDMLPKEFNFTEYDEVKKCYPHGYHGVDKYGRPMYIERIGMVDLNKMGQVTTFERFIKHHVSEQEKTLKVRYPACSLAAKRHVATTTSILDVNGVGMSNFSKPARYLFMEIQKIDSCYYPETLNQLFIINAGSGFRMLWKAVKTFLDERTVAKIKVLGSNYLSVLLEAIEPSNLPTFLGGNCTCSDYGGCLMSDRGPWKNPEVLEMIQVVNLREEIEGKCDDGDVALEDSSMPKKVDKQNKDDNNSMSLLEEAACVGSNSTCSCRLALQKIDCLEAALGDIKNKIKTLEDALQETKMALERTFTA
;
A
#
# COMPACT_ATOMS: atom_id res chain seq x y z
N MET A 1 57.45 -23.72 11.01
CA MET A 1 56.64 -24.90 10.61
C MET A 1 55.90 -25.38 11.85
N ARG A 2 54.58 -25.50 11.99
CA ARG A 2 53.38 -25.31 11.17
C ARG A 2 52.34 -24.66 12.09
N SER A 3 51.56 -23.72 11.56
CA SER A 3 50.41 -23.10 12.26
C SER A 3 49.19 -24.02 12.14
N SER A 4 48.53 -24.31 13.25
CA SER A 4 47.31 -25.11 13.33
C SER A 4 46.10 -24.27 12.91
N LYS A 5 45.43 -24.70 11.83
CA LYS A 5 44.12 -24.19 11.40
C LYS A 5 43.09 -24.44 12.49
N ALA A 6 42.39 -23.39 12.92
CA ALA A 6 41.12 -23.51 13.60
C ALA A 6 40.04 -23.83 12.54
N GLU A 7 39.44 -25.01 12.65
CA GLU A 7 38.21 -25.36 11.95
C GLU A 7 37.07 -24.54 12.57
N ALA A 8 36.39 -23.74 11.74
CA ALA A 8 35.15 -23.09 12.14
C ALA A 8 34.04 -24.13 12.08
N GLU A 9 33.51 -24.51 13.25
CA GLU A 9 32.30 -25.33 13.36
C GLU A 9 31.12 -24.61 12.67
N ASP A 10 30.61 -25.24 11.62
CA ASP A 10 29.36 -24.90 10.95
C ASP A 10 28.22 -25.18 11.94
N ARG A 11 27.72 -24.12 12.60
CA ARG A 11 26.52 -24.25 13.43
C ARG A 11 25.33 -24.33 12.47
N ASP A 12 24.86 -25.55 12.26
CA ASP A 12 23.57 -25.82 11.62
C ASP A 12 22.49 -24.96 12.30
N VAL A 13 21.89 -24.05 11.53
CA VAL A 13 20.65 -23.40 11.93
C VAL A 13 19.58 -24.49 11.91
N VAL A 14 19.28 -25.03 13.09
CA VAL A 14 18.21 -26.00 13.29
C VAL A 14 16.90 -25.33 12.90
N ILE A 15 16.40 -25.66 11.71
CA ILE A 15 15.02 -25.40 11.32
C ILE A 15 14.20 -26.39 12.14
N GLY A 16 13.49 -25.88 13.16
CA GLY A 16 12.63 -26.72 14.00
C GLY A 16 11.66 -27.52 13.15
N GLU A 17 11.71 -28.85 13.28
CA GLU A 17 10.66 -29.72 12.81
C GLU A 17 9.43 -29.56 13.71
N ASP A 18 8.28 -29.38 13.06
CA ASP A 18 6.91 -29.64 13.53
C ASP A 18 6.24 -28.62 14.51
N GLU A 19 5.52 -27.66 13.92
CA GLU A 19 4.07 -27.51 14.17
C GLU A 19 3.38 -27.18 12.83
N ARG A 20 2.75 -28.19 12.24
CA ARG A 20 2.00 -28.11 10.99
C ARG A 20 0.82 -27.13 11.13
N CYS A 21 0.91 -25.98 10.46
CA CYS A 21 -0.28 -25.19 10.09
C CYS A 21 -1.16 -26.01 9.12
N PRO A 22 -2.44 -26.26 9.42
CA PRO A 22 -3.33 -27.13 8.65
C PRO A 22 -3.87 -26.47 7.35
N GLY A 23 -3.00 -25.75 6.63
CA GLY A 23 -3.23 -25.26 5.26
C GLY A 23 -2.12 -25.69 4.29
N PHE A 24 -1.14 -26.45 4.77
CA PHE A 24 0.06 -26.80 4.01
C PHE A 24 0.01 -28.25 3.50
N GLN A 25 -0.66 -28.48 2.37
CA GLN A 25 -0.35 -29.64 1.54
C GLN A 25 0.70 -29.22 0.52
N GLY A 26 1.93 -29.67 0.74
CA GLY A 26 3.09 -29.35 -0.06
C GLY A 26 2.90 -29.70 -1.53
N LEU A 27 3.18 -28.74 -2.40
CA LEU A 27 3.69 -29.07 -3.73
C LEU A 27 5.08 -29.69 -3.51
N LYS A 28 5.17 -31.02 -3.61
CA LYS A 28 6.44 -31.72 -3.74
C LYS A 28 7.08 -31.27 -5.05
N PHE A 29 8.20 -30.54 -4.97
CA PHE A 29 9.04 -30.25 -6.13
C PHE A 29 10.26 -31.15 -6.09
N ASP A 30 10.23 -32.18 -6.94
CA ASP A 30 11.34 -33.11 -7.14
C ASP A 30 12.50 -32.38 -7.82
N TRP A 31 13.66 -32.36 -7.15
CA TRP A 31 14.92 -31.95 -7.75
C TRP A 31 15.57 -33.17 -8.41
N GLY A 32 15.10 -33.53 -9.61
CA GLY A 32 15.73 -34.60 -10.39
C GLY A 32 15.05 -34.86 -11.74
N GLY A 33 15.85 -34.83 -12.81
CA GLY A 33 15.56 -35.51 -14.08
C GLY A 33 14.59 -34.80 -15.05
N GLY A 34 15.14 -34.30 -16.16
CA GLY A 34 14.36 -33.61 -17.18
C GLY A 34 13.31 -34.45 -17.90
N SER A 35 12.23 -33.77 -18.28
CA SER A 35 11.38 -34.11 -19.44
C SER A 35 10.59 -32.85 -19.80
N THR A 36 11.03 -32.15 -20.85
CA THR A 36 10.32 -30.99 -21.40
C THR A 36 9.10 -31.46 -22.18
N SER A 37 7.88 -31.25 -21.66
CA SER A 37 6.67 -31.29 -22.47
C SER A 37 6.45 -29.91 -23.11
N LYS A 38 6.57 -29.84 -24.43
CA LYS A 38 6.24 -28.64 -25.23
C LYS A 38 4.73 -28.48 -25.27
N GLY A 39 4.17 -27.67 -24.37
CA GLY A 39 2.82 -27.12 -24.52
C GLY A 39 2.80 -25.99 -25.56
N LYS A 40 1.84 -26.03 -26.49
CA LYS A 40 1.61 -25.00 -27.52
C LYS A 40 1.50 -23.60 -26.89
N GLY A 41 2.38 -22.68 -27.31
CA GLY A 41 2.41 -21.31 -26.84
C GLY A 41 1.18 -20.53 -27.25
N ARG A 42 0.31 -20.23 -26.28
CA ARG A 42 -0.67 -19.15 -26.38
C ARG A 42 0.09 -17.85 -26.09
N THR A 43 0.16 -16.93 -27.04
CA THR A 43 0.72 -15.59 -26.83
C THR A 43 -0.03 -14.93 -25.67
N LYS A 44 0.64 -14.77 -24.52
CA LYS A 44 0.07 -14.09 -23.35
C LYS A 44 0.08 -12.58 -23.58
N THR A 45 -1.00 -11.92 -23.17
CA THR A 45 -1.22 -10.50 -23.40
C THR A 45 -0.54 -9.68 -22.30
N PHE A 46 0.37 -8.79 -22.67
CA PHE A 46 0.93 -7.82 -21.71
C PHE A 46 -0.03 -6.65 -21.54
N HIS A 47 -0.54 -6.46 -20.32
CA HIS A 47 -1.36 -5.29 -20.00
C HIS A 47 -0.47 -4.10 -19.66
N PRO A 48 -0.85 -2.86 -20.06
CA PRO A 48 -0.13 -1.67 -19.62
C PRO A 48 -0.16 -1.54 -18.09
N PRO A 49 0.73 -0.74 -17.47
CA PRO A 49 0.66 -0.45 -16.04
C PRO A 49 -0.74 0.00 -15.61
N ILE A 50 -1.12 -0.28 -14.36
CA ILE A 50 -2.41 0.17 -13.78
C ILE A 50 -2.49 1.70 -13.76
N GLU A 51 -1.32 2.32 -13.58
CA GLU A 51 -1.15 3.74 -13.76
C GLU A 51 -1.24 4.08 -15.24
N THR A 52 -2.38 4.61 -15.68
CA THR A 52 -2.53 5.10 -17.05
C THR A 52 -1.68 6.36 -17.23
N HIS A 53 -0.73 6.30 -18.17
CA HIS A 53 0.02 7.47 -18.63
C HIS A 53 -0.87 8.32 -19.54
N TRP A 54 -1.81 9.06 -18.96
CA TRP A 54 -2.39 10.19 -19.68
C TRP A 54 -1.45 11.37 -19.48
N ASP A 55 -0.67 11.69 -20.51
CA ASP A 55 -0.09 13.02 -20.65
C ASP A 55 -1.27 14.00 -20.64
N LEU A 56 -1.53 14.60 -19.48
CA LEU A 56 -2.26 15.86 -19.43
C LEU A 56 -1.44 16.81 -20.31
N HIS A 57 -1.91 17.02 -21.54
CA HIS A 57 -1.31 17.97 -22.47
C HIS A 57 -0.94 19.23 -21.71
N SER A 58 0.36 19.41 -21.47
CA SER A 58 0.93 20.69 -21.12
C SER A 58 0.56 21.61 -22.26
N ALA A 59 -0.40 22.50 -22.02
CA ALA A 59 -0.66 23.62 -22.92
C ALA A 59 0.68 24.26 -23.28
N ALA A 60 0.95 24.31 -24.58
CA ALA A 60 2.24 24.69 -25.12
C ALA A 60 2.69 26.07 -24.64
N GLY A 61 3.97 26.16 -24.28
CA GLY A 61 4.80 27.34 -24.51
C GLY A 61 4.74 28.45 -23.46
N LYS A 62 5.76 28.49 -22.60
CA LYS A 62 6.64 29.67 -22.45
C LYS A 62 7.90 29.30 -21.67
N LYS A 63 9.06 29.54 -22.29
CA LYS A 63 10.38 29.51 -21.65
C LYS A 63 10.41 30.57 -20.53
N SER A 64 11.02 30.24 -19.40
CA SER A 64 11.43 31.23 -18.39
C SER A 64 12.65 30.73 -17.62
N ASN A 65 13.65 31.59 -17.53
CA ASN A 65 14.96 31.38 -16.92
C ASN A 65 14.94 31.24 -15.39
N SER A 66 16.05 30.70 -14.90
CA SER A 66 16.63 30.55 -13.55
C SER A 66 16.18 31.46 -12.39
N SER A 67 15.88 30.79 -11.24
CA SER A 67 16.16 31.10 -9.82
C SER A 67 15.52 32.32 -9.12
N PRO A 68 15.42 32.36 -7.76
CA PRO A 68 15.27 31.31 -6.75
C PRO A 68 14.02 31.48 -5.85
N ILE A 69 13.75 30.42 -5.07
CA ILE A 69 12.74 30.26 -4.01
C ILE A 69 12.58 31.53 -3.14
N LYS A 70 11.38 32.13 -3.13
CA LYS A 70 10.79 32.84 -1.98
C LYS A 70 9.31 33.16 -2.23
N SER A 71 8.53 33.02 -1.16
CA SER A 71 7.13 33.42 -0.99
C SER A 71 6.05 32.47 -1.53
N LEU A 72 5.55 31.60 -0.64
CA LEU A 72 4.21 31.01 -0.75
C LEU A 72 3.65 30.84 0.68
N LEU A 73 3.50 31.97 1.37
CA LEU A 73 2.64 32.10 2.53
C LEU A 73 1.54 33.09 2.17
N SER A 74 0.37 32.55 1.84
CA SER A 74 -0.98 33.13 1.98
C SER A 74 -1.88 32.66 0.84
N LEU A 75 -2.67 31.61 1.07
CA LEU A 75 -3.90 31.37 0.31
C LEU A 75 -5.02 30.94 1.28
N PRO A 76 -6.20 31.60 1.25
CA PRO A 76 -7.29 31.31 2.17
C PRO A 76 -7.95 29.94 1.90
N LEU A 77 -8.42 29.30 2.97
CA LEU A 77 -9.16 28.04 2.98
C LEU A 77 -10.54 28.17 2.31
N THR A 78 -10.62 28.03 0.99
CA THR A 78 -11.90 27.71 0.32
C THR A 78 -12.16 26.21 0.43
N LYS A 79 -13.02 25.84 1.38
CA LYS A 79 -13.53 24.48 1.65
C LYS A 79 -14.60 24.08 0.61
N PHE A 80 -14.81 22.77 0.42
CA PHE A 80 -15.76 22.06 -0.47
C PHE A 80 -15.34 21.69 -1.92
N ARG A 81 -14.42 22.38 -2.59
CA ARG A 81 -13.99 21.95 -3.95
C ARG A 81 -12.78 21.00 -3.98
N LYS A 82 -11.98 20.95 -2.90
CA LYS A 82 -10.73 20.17 -2.85
C LYS A 82 -10.94 18.65 -2.72
N SER A 83 -11.99 18.18 -2.05
CA SER A 83 -12.18 16.74 -1.76
C SER A 83 -12.41 15.91 -3.02
N LYS A 84 -13.29 16.35 -3.94
CA LYS A 84 -13.55 15.63 -5.20
C LYS A 84 -12.29 15.49 -6.07
N SER A 85 -11.40 16.48 -6.03
CA SER A 85 -10.11 16.43 -6.73
C SER A 85 -9.13 15.43 -6.12
N LEU A 86 -9.14 15.25 -4.79
CA LEU A 86 -8.28 14.29 -4.10
C LEU A 86 -8.74 12.85 -4.37
N THR A 87 -10.04 12.59 -4.23
CA THR A 87 -10.63 11.28 -4.56
C THR A 87 -10.35 10.91 -6.01
N MET A 88 -10.50 11.84 -6.95
CA MET A 88 -10.19 11.59 -8.37
C MET A 88 -8.70 11.22 -8.61
N ILE A 89 -7.77 11.80 -7.84
CA ILE A 89 -6.33 11.44 -7.92
C ILE A 89 -6.12 10.03 -7.35
N LEU A 90 -6.75 9.71 -6.22
CA LEU A 90 -6.61 8.42 -5.55
C LEU A 90 -7.31 7.29 -6.32
N ASP A 91 -8.42 7.56 -6.98
CA ASP A 91 -9.13 6.63 -7.86
C ASP A 91 -8.40 6.39 -9.17
N GLY A 92 -7.69 7.40 -9.67
CA GLY A 92 -7.07 7.37 -10.98
C GLY A 92 -8.06 7.24 -12.15
N ALA A 93 -7.52 7.29 -13.36
CA ALA A 93 -8.30 7.04 -14.56
C ALA A 93 -8.48 5.53 -14.76
N ARG A 94 -9.71 5.13 -15.12
CA ARG A 94 -10.11 3.74 -15.32
C ARG A 94 -10.38 3.48 -16.81
N ASP A 95 -9.76 2.47 -17.39
CA ASP A 95 -10.05 2.06 -18.76
C ASP A 95 -11.51 1.53 -18.84
N PRO A 96 -12.33 1.96 -19.82
CA PRO A 96 -13.73 1.53 -19.90
C PRO A 96 -13.92 0.01 -20.03
N LYS A 97 -13.01 -0.69 -20.72
CA LYS A 97 -13.05 -2.16 -20.86
C LYS A 97 -12.70 -2.82 -19.53
N ASP A 98 -11.63 -2.36 -18.89
CA ASP A 98 -11.24 -2.85 -17.56
C ASP A 98 -12.35 -2.62 -16.54
N LYS A 99 -13.04 -1.46 -16.61
CA LYS A 99 -14.17 -1.13 -15.74
C LYS A 99 -15.30 -2.15 -15.85
N GLN A 100 -15.67 -2.55 -17.07
CA GLN A 100 -16.72 -3.54 -17.28
C GLN A 100 -16.31 -4.92 -16.73
N SER A 101 -15.06 -5.34 -16.95
CA SER A 101 -14.56 -6.62 -16.43
C SER A 101 -14.47 -6.63 -14.91
N VAL A 102 -14.01 -5.55 -14.30
CA VAL A 102 -13.97 -5.41 -12.83
C VAL A 102 -15.37 -5.45 -12.23
N GLU A 103 -16.33 -4.75 -12.82
CA GLU A 103 -17.71 -4.77 -12.31
C GLU A 103 -18.33 -6.17 -12.44
N SER A 104 -18.11 -6.84 -13.57
CA SER A 104 -18.61 -8.23 -13.76
C SER A 104 -17.99 -9.19 -12.73
N PHE A 105 -16.69 -9.02 -12.45
CA PHE A 105 -15.98 -9.83 -11.46
C PHE A 105 -16.46 -9.53 -10.03
N ARG A 106 -16.66 -8.25 -9.70
CA ARG A 106 -17.24 -7.80 -8.43
C ARG A 106 -18.60 -8.44 -8.18
N GLN A 107 -19.52 -8.34 -9.15
CA GLN A 107 -20.88 -8.89 -9.01
C GLN A 107 -20.85 -10.41 -8.79
N MET A 108 -19.98 -11.13 -9.51
CA MET A 108 -19.78 -12.57 -9.28
C MET A 108 -19.30 -12.85 -7.84
N LEU A 109 -18.28 -12.13 -7.36
CA LEU A 109 -17.76 -12.34 -6.02
C LEU A 109 -18.80 -11.99 -4.93
N LEU A 110 -19.62 -10.96 -5.14
CA LEU A 110 -20.72 -10.61 -4.23
C LEU A 110 -21.78 -11.71 -4.18
N GLN A 111 -22.23 -12.22 -5.34
CA GLN A 111 -23.22 -13.30 -5.41
C GLN A 111 -22.76 -14.59 -4.71
N GLU A 112 -21.45 -14.87 -4.74
CA GLU A 112 -20.87 -16.04 -4.08
C GLU A 112 -20.45 -15.78 -2.62
N GLY A 113 -20.66 -14.57 -2.09
CA GLY A 113 -20.27 -14.21 -0.72
C GLY A 113 -18.74 -14.15 -0.50
N LEU A 114 -17.99 -13.91 -1.57
CA LEU A 114 -16.52 -13.93 -1.62
C LEU A 114 -15.89 -12.53 -1.66
N LEU A 115 -16.67 -11.45 -1.52
CA LEU A 115 -16.16 -10.07 -1.56
C LEU A 115 -16.37 -9.33 -0.23
N PRO A 116 -15.38 -9.37 0.69
CA PRO A 116 -15.42 -8.53 1.88
C PRO A 116 -15.32 -7.05 1.50
N PRO A 117 -16.08 -6.13 2.15
CA PRO A 117 -16.05 -4.70 1.83
C PRO A 117 -14.65 -4.08 1.86
N LYS A 118 -13.79 -4.55 2.78
CA LYS A 118 -12.39 -4.11 2.91
C LYS A 118 -11.52 -4.40 1.67
N HIS A 119 -11.97 -5.30 0.80
CA HIS A 119 -11.23 -5.75 -0.38
C HIS A 119 -12.00 -5.50 -1.70
N ASP A 120 -13.03 -4.65 -1.67
CA ASP A 120 -13.79 -4.22 -2.86
C ASP A 120 -13.18 -3.00 -3.58
N ASP A 121 -11.89 -2.75 -3.37
CA ASP A 121 -11.17 -1.73 -4.12
C ASP A 121 -11.05 -2.11 -5.60
N TYR A 122 -11.41 -1.17 -6.48
CA TYR A 122 -11.35 -1.33 -7.94
C TYR A 122 -9.98 -1.82 -8.41
N HIS A 123 -8.90 -1.20 -7.91
CA HIS A 123 -7.54 -1.52 -8.35
C HIS A 123 -7.08 -2.87 -7.83
N THR A 124 -7.53 -3.28 -6.65
CA THR A 124 -7.33 -4.63 -6.11
C THR A 124 -7.95 -5.66 -7.02
N LEU A 125 -9.24 -5.53 -7.36
CA LEU A 125 -9.91 -6.46 -8.26
C LEU A 125 -9.25 -6.49 -9.66
N LEU A 126 -8.88 -5.33 -10.19
CA LEU A 126 -8.19 -5.22 -11.47
C LEU A 126 -6.83 -5.95 -11.48
N ARG A 127 -6.07 -5.89 -10.37
CA ARG A 127 -4.78 -6.60 -10.25
C ARG A 127 -4.95 -8.11 -10.38
N PHE A 128 -5.96 -8.70 -9.74
CA PHE A 128 -6.24 -10.13 -9.85
C PHE A 128 -6.67 -10.53 -11.26
N LEU A 129 -7.53 -9.73 -11.89
CA LEU A 129 -7.95 -9.94 -13.28
C LEU A 129 -6.75 -9.90 -14.23
N ARG A 130 -5.94 -8.85 -14.18
CA ARG A 130 -4.77 -8.69 -15.05
C ARG A 130 -3.74 -9.80 -14.85
N MET A 131 -3.54 -10.25 -13.62
CA MET A 131 -2.58 -11.32 -13.30
C MET A 131 -3.00 -12.70 -13.85
N ARG A 132 -4.26 -12.85 -14.26
CA ARG A 132 -4.77 -14.05 -14.93
C ARG A 132 -5.31 -13.76 -16.32
N ASP A 133 -4.82 -12.69 -16.96
CA ASP A 133 -5.18 -12.28 -18.32
C ASP A 133 -6.71 -12.18 -18.53
N PHE A 134 -7.41 -11.67 -17.50
CA PHE A 134 -8.87 -11.54 -17.41
C PHE A 134 -9.64 -12.87 -17.48
N ASP A 135 -8.99 -14.01 -17.22
CA ASP A 135 -9.66 -15.29 -16.99
C ASP A 135 -10.40 -15.24 -15.64
N ILE A 136 -11.72 -15.07 -15.69
CA ILE A 136 -12.56 -14.86 -14.51
C ILE A 136 -12.46 -16.02 -13.52
N SER A 137 -12.45 -17.27 -14.00
CA SER A 137 -12.38 -18.45 -13.13
C SER A 137 -11.06 -18.49 -12.36
N LYS A 138 -9.93 -18.30 -13.07
CA LYS A 138 -8.62 -18.28 -12.43
C LYS A 138 -8.41 -17.07 -11.53
N SER A 139 -9.00 -15.92 -11.89
CA SER A 139 -8.96 -14.71 -11.09
C SER A 139 -9.71 -14.90 -9.78
N LYS A 140 -10.88 -15.55 -9.83
CA LYS A 140 -11.68 -15.90 -8.64
C LYS A 140 -10.90 -16.84 -7.72
N GLU A 141 -10.36 -17.93 -8.26
CA GLU A 141 -9.55 -18.88 -7.48
C GLU A 141 -8.37 -18.17 -6.79
N MET A 142 -7.66 -17.31 -7.52
CA MET A 142 -6.54 -16.54 -6.98
C MET A 142 -7.00 -15.56 -5.88
N PHE A 143 -8.14 -14.90 -6.05
CA PHE A 143 -8.70 -13.97 -5.06
C PHE A 143 -9.15 -14.72 -3.79
N GLN A 144 -9.76 -15.89 -3.92
CA GLN A 144 -10.13 -16.74 -2.78
C GLN A 144 -8.90 -17.20 -2.00
N ASN A 145 -7.86 -17.67 -2.70
CA ASN A 145 -6.59 -18.04 -2.07
C ASN A 145 -5.95 -16.86 -1.33
N TYR A 146 -6.04 -15.66 -1.90
CA TYR A 146 -5.61 -14.44 -1.24
C TYR A 146 -6.38 -14.16 0.06
N LEU A 147 -7.72 -14.22 0.05
CA LEU A 147 -8.53 -14.01 1.25
C LEU A 147 -8.25 -15.06 2.33
N GLN A 148 -8.12 -16.32 1.93
CA GLN A 148 -7.80 -17.41 2.83
C GLN A 148 -6.42 -17.23 3.48
N TRP A 149 -5.40 -16.94 2.66
CA TRP A 149 -4.05 -16.66 3.16
C TRP A 149 -4.03 -15.47 4.12
N ARG A 150 -4.77 -14.38 3.83
CA ARG A 150 -4.83 -13.23 4.74
C ARG A 150 -5.35 -13.60 6.13
N LYS A 151 -6.36 -14.47 6.18
CA LYS A 151 -6.94 -14.97 7.42
C LYS A 151 -5.93 -15.84 8.18
N GLU A 152 -5.29 -16.78 7.50
CA GLU A 152 -4.31 -17.70 8.09
C GLU A 152 -3.05 -16.97 8.59
N PHE A 153 -2.51 -16.06 7.78
CA PHE A 153 -1.33 -15.27 8.11
C PHE A 153 -1.64 -14.09 9.05
N ARG A 154 -2.93 -13.86 9.37
CA ARG A 154 -3.42 -12.75 10.21
C ARG A 154 -2.94 -11.37 9.73
N VAL A 155 -2.92 -11.16 8.41
CA VAL A 155 -2.37 -9.94 7.78
C VAL A 155 -2.99 -8.68 8.36
N ASP A 156 -4.30 -8.69 8.57
CA ASP A 156 -5.04 -7.52 9.07
C ASP A 156 -4.76 -7.18 10.53
N MET A 157 -4.17 -8.10 11.29
CA MET A 157 -3.78 -7.91 12.69
C MET A 157 -2.32 -7.47 12.83
N LEU A 158 -1.49 -7.61 11.80
CA LEU A 158 -0.07 -7.23 11.85
C LEU A 158 0.17 -5.81 12.37
N PRO A 159 -0.57 -4.76 11.96
CA PRO A 159 -0.32 -3.41 12.47
C PRO A 159 -0.55 -3.25 13.99
N LYS A 160 -1.31 -4.16 14.61
CA LYS A 160 -1.62 -4.15 16.03
C LYS A 160 -0.77 -5.12 16.84
N GLU A 161 -0.49 -6.30 16.27
CA GLU A 161 0.10 -7.43 16.99
C GLU A 161 1.59 -7.63 16.69
N PHE A 162 2.09 -7.12 15.57
CA PHE A 162 3.47 -7.36 15.13
C PHE A 162 4.33 -6.11 15.30
N ASN A 163 5.32 -6.21 16.19
CA ASN A 163 6.39 -5.24 16.33
C ASN A 163 7.73 -5.87 15.93
N PHE A 164 8.42 -5.25 14.99
CA PHE A 164 9.73 -5.71 14.49
C PHE A 164 10.85 -4.94 15.19
N THR A 165 11.01 -5.23 16.48
CA THR A 165 11.91 -4.50 17.39
C THR A 165 13.38 -4.60 17.00
N GLU A 166 13.77 -5.66 16.30
CA GLU A 166 15.14 -5.91 15.85
C GLU A 166 15.46 -5.27 14.47
N TYR A 167 14.60 -4.39 13.96
CA TYR A 167 14.73 -3.77 12.63
C TYR A 167 16.13 -3.19 12.38
N ASP A 168 16.66 -2.42 13.32
CA ASP A 168 17.97 -1.76 13.16
C ASP A 168 19.12 -2.76 13.07
N GLU A 169 19.07 -3.86 13.82
CA GLU A 169 20.08 -4.93 13.75
C GLU A 169 19.95 -5.73 12.45
N VAL A 170 18.72 -6.00 12.00
CA VAL A 170 18.46 -6.66 10.71
C VAL A 170 18.98 -5.82 9.55
N LYS A 171 18.89 -4.48 9.59
CA LYS A 171 19.43 -3.61 8.54
C LYS A 171 20.94 -3.71 8.37
N LYS A 172 21.67 -4.08 9.42
CA LYS A 172 23.14 -4.26 9.36
C LYS A 172 23.53 -5.52 8.60
N CYS A 173 22.74 -6.58 8.68
CA CYS A 173 22.98 -7.85 8.00
C CYS A 173 22.15 -8.06 6.74
N TYR A 174 21.09 -7.27 6.53
CA TYR A 174 20.22 -7.30 5.37
C TYR A 174 19.82 -5.87 5.00
N PRO A 175 20.68 -5.10 4.32
CA PRO A 175 20.39 -3.69 4.01
C PRO A 175 19.29 -3.59 2.93
N HIS A 176 18.12 -3.11 3.32
CA HIS A 176 16.95 -2.95 2.43
C HIS A 176 16.13 -1.72 2.84
N GLY A 177 15.08 -1.36 2.10
CA GLY A 177 14.08 -0.38 2.54
C GLY A 177 13.58 0.56 1.45
N TYR A 178 12.51 1.29 1.76
CA TYR A 178 11.97 2.32 0.88
C TYR A 178 12.73 3.63 1.02
N HIS A 179 12.98 4.31 -0.10
CA HIS A 179 13.68 5.59 -0.11
C HIS A 179 13.37 6.41 -1.35
N GLY A 180 12.75 7.58 -1.18
CA GLY A 180 12.45 8.51 -2.26
C GLY A 180 11.42 7.97 -3.24
N VAL A 181 11.36 8.62 -4.41
CA VAL A 181 10.45 8.28 -5.50
C VAL A 181 11.17 8.35 -6.84
N ASP A 182 10.68 7.60 -7.82
CA ASP A 182 11.09 7.75 -9.22
C ASP A 182 10.56 9.07 -9.82
N LYS A 183 10.94 9.40 -11.06
CA LYS A 183 10.51 10.65 -11.74
C LYS A 183 9.00 10.74 -11.96
N TYR A 184 8.30 9.61 -11.88
CA TYR A 184 6.84 9.58 -11.95
C TYR A 184 6.22 9.58 -10.55
N GLY A 185 6.98 9.68 -9.47
CA GLY A 185 6.46 9.70 -8.12
C GLY A 185 6.13 8.32 -7.54
N ARG A 186 6.57 7.22 -8.17
CA ARG A 186 6.41 5.87 -7.60
C ARG A 186 7.37 5.69 -6.43
N PRO A 187 6.97 5.08 -5.31
CA PRO A 187 7.90 4.78 -4.22
C PRO A 187 9.05 3.92 -4.74
N MET A 188 10.27 4.21 -4.29
CA MET A 188 11.40 3.33 -4.59
C MET A 188 11.71 2.40 -3.43
N TYR A 189 11.93 1.13 -3.76
CA TYR A 189 12.42 0.12 -2.83
C TYR A 189 13.84 -0.29 -3.22
N ILE A 190 14.75 -0.34 -2.26
CA ILE A 190 16.17 -0.62 -2.49
C ILE A 190 16.59 -1.77 -1.59
N GLU A 191 17.32 -2.73 -2.15
CA GLU A 191 17.85 -3.86 -1.40
C GLU A 191 19.24 -4.25 -1.90
N ARG A 192 20.19 -4.40 -0.98
CA ARG A 192 21.59 -4.69 -1.27
C ARG A 192 21.89 -6.15 -1.01
N ILE A 193 21.39 -7.01 -1.91
CA ILE A 193 21.49 -8.47 -1.83
C ILE A 193 22.92 -8.95 -1.59
N GLY A 194 23.90 -8.34 -2.26
CA GLY A 194 25.29 -8.77 -2.13
C GLY A 194 25.93 -8.44 -0.78
N MET A 195 25.24 -7.69 0.09
CA MET A 195 25.64 -7.44 1.47
C MET A 195 24.88 -8.30 2.48
N VAL A 196 23.97 -9.17 2.02
CA VAL A 196 23.16 -10.00 2.91
C VAL A 196 24.02 -11.07 3.59
N ASP A 197 23.96 -11.10 4.91
CA ASP A 197 24.61 -12.07 5.78
C ASP A 197 23.54 -12.82 6.60
N LEU A 198 23.07 -13.95 6.05
CA LEU A 198 22.02 -14.75 6.69
C LEU A 198 22.46 -15.42 7.99
N ASN A 199 23.77 -15.63 8.18
CA ASN A 199 24.29 -16.19 9.43
C ASN A 199 24.14 -15.18 10.57
N LYS A 200 24.48 -13.91 10.32
CA LYS A 200 24.19 -12.83 11.29
C LYS A 200 22.69 -12.60 11.43
N MET A 201 21.94 -12.69 10.34
CA MET A 201 20.48 -12.54 10.39
C MET A 201 19.83 -13.57 11.32
N GLY A 202 20.26 -14.84 11.25
CA GLY A 202 19.77 -15.91 12.12
C GLY A 202 20.13 -15.74 13.60
N GLN A 203 21.05 -14.83 13.94
CA GLN A 203 21.38 -14.48 15.33
C GLN A 203 20.48 -13.36 15.88
N VAL A 204 19.84 -12.56 15.01
CA VAL A 204 19.07 -11.37 15.41
C VAL A 204 17.57 -11.53 15.17
N THR A 205 17.16 -12.37 14.22
CA THR A 205 15.74 -12.58 13.86
C THR A 205 15.51 -13.97 13.29
N THR A 206 14.25 -14.28 13.01
CA THR A 206 13.84 -15.49 12.29
C THR A 206 13.30 -15.14 10.90
N PHE A 207 13.31 -16.10 9.97
CA PHE A 207 12.69 -15.91 8.67
C PHE A 207 11.19 -15.61 8.78
N GLU A 208 10.49 -16.25 9.71
CA GLU A 208 9.07 -15.97 9.94
C GLU A 208 8.83 -14.50 10.31
N ARG A 209 9.64 -13.95 11.23
CA ARG A 209 9.52 -12.55 11.64
C ARG A 209 9.89 -11.61 10.50
N PHE A 210 10.94 -11.91 9.74
CA PHE A 210 11.30 -11.12 8.56
C PHE A 210 10.23 -11.16 7.47
N ILE A 211 9.59 -12.31 7.23
CA ILE A 211 8.47 -12.45 6.30
C ILE A 211 7.25 -11.64 6.79
N LYS A 212 6.93 -11.68 8.09
CA LYS A 212 5.89 -10.81 8.68
C LYS A 212 6.23 -9.32 8.51
N HIS A 213 7.50 -8.94 8.64
CA HIS A 213 7.97 -7.59 8.36
C HIS A 213 7.76 -7.21 6.89
N HIS A 214 8.13 -8.08 5.94
CA HIS A 214 7.89 -7.88 4.51
C HIS A 214 6.41 -7.65 4.20
N VAL A 215 5.53 -8.51 4.72
CA VAL A 215 4.07 -8.39 4.55
C VAL A 215 3.55 -7.08 5.16
N SER A 216 4.04 -6.69 6.34
CA SER A 216 3.69 -5.41 6.97
C SER A 216 4.11 -4.21 6.09
N GLU A 217 5.29 -4.28 5.49
CA GLU A 217 5.77 -3.24 4.56
C GLU A 217 4.94 -3.19 3.27
N GLN A 218 4.48 -4.33 2.74
CA GLN A 218 3.55 -4.37 1.59
C GLN A 218 2.19 -3.74 1.94
N GLU A 219 1.63 -4.06 3.11
CA GLU A 219 0.37 -3.44 3.58
C GLU A 219 0.53 -1.92 3.80
N LYS A 220 1.65 -1.49 4.38
CA LYS A 220 2.00 -0.06 4.53
C LYS A 220 2.16 0.62 3.17
N THR A 221 2.74 -0.06 2.19
CA THR A 221 2.86 0.47 0.84
C THR A 221 1.49 0.71 0.20
N LEU A 222 0.58 -0.27 0.25
CA LEU A 222 -0.77 -0.13 -0.30
C LEU A 222 -1.58 0.97 0.40
N LYS A 223 -1.55 1.01 1.74
CA LYS A 223 -2.43 1.89 2.53
C LYS A 223 -1.88 3.30 2.77
N VAL A 224 -0.57 3.48 2.67
CA VAL A 224 0.08 4.74 3.05
C VAL A 224 0.95 5.26 1.91
N ARG A 225 1.89 4.46 1.39
CA ARG A 225 2.86 4.97 0.41
C ARG A 225 2.20 5.30 -0.92
N TYR A 226 1.35 4.44 -1.45
CA TYR A 226 0.64 4.67 -2.72
C TYR A 226 -0.30 5.88 -2.66
N PRO A 227 -1.19 6.04 -1.65
CA PRO A 227 -1.95 7.26 -1.50
C PRO A 227 -1.08 8.52 -1.35
N ALA A 228 -0.03 8.47 -0.52
CA ALA A 228 0.84 9.63 -0.31
C ALA A 228 1.60 10.03 -1.57
N CYS A 229 2.12 9.04 -2.30
CA CYS A 229 2.76 9.25 -3.59
C CYS A 229 1.76 9.78 -4.62
N SER A 230 0.53 9.29 -4.61
CA SER A 230 -0.51 9.73 -5.54
C SER A 230 -0.83 11.21 -5.36
N LEU A 231 -1.02 11.63 -4.10
CA LEU A 231 -1.30 13.03 -3.76
C LEU A 231 -0.11 13.95 -4.10
N ALA A 232 1.11 13.53 -3.76
CA ALA A 232 2.31 14.32 -4.03
C ALA A 232 2.60 14.45 -5.54
N ALA A 233 2.41 13.38 -6.31
CA ALA A 233 2.58 13.37 -7.76
C ALA A 233 1.37 13.91 -8.53
N LYS A 234 0.25 14.19 -7.84
CA LYS A 234 -1.03 14.62 -8.40
C LYS A 234 -1.56 13.68 -9.49
N ARG A 235 -1.28 12.38 -9.34
CA ARG A 235 -1.72 11.30 -10.24
C ARG A 235 -1.85 10.01 -9.46
N HIS A 236 -2.61 9.05 -9.96
CA HIS A 236 -2.69 7.75 -9.31
C HIS A 236 -1.36 6.99 -9.39
N VAL A 237 -0.90 6.48 -8.26
CA VAL A 237 0.28 5.64 -8.08
C VAL A 237 -0.16 4.34 -7.40
N ALA A 238 0.13 3.21 -8.05
CA ALA A 238 -0.21 1.86 -7.57
C ALA A 238 0.92 0.85 -7.78
N THR A 239 2.10 1.32 -8.20
CA THR A 239 3.25 0.47 -8.49
C THR A 239 4.53 1.02 -7.87
N THR A 240 5.50 0.14 -7.64
CA THR A 240 6.80 0.41 -7.02
C THR A 240 7.93 0.23 -8.02
N THR A 241 8.94 1.10 -7.95
CA THR A 241 10.21 0.95 -8.69
C THR A 241 11.27 0.38 -7.76
N SER A 242 11.85 -0.77 -8.09
CA SER A 242 12.77 -1.49 -7.20
C SER A 242 14.20 -1.49 -7.73
N ILE A 243 15.19 -1.43 -6.84
CA ILE A 243 16.61 -1.56 -7.14
C ILE A 243 17.21 -2.68 -6.29
N LEU A 244 17.76 -3.70 -6.94
CA LEU A 244 18.55 -4.76 -6.30
C LEU A 244 20.03 -4.58 -6.65
N ASP A 245 20.83 -4.21 -5.64
CA ASP A 245 22.28 -4.16 -5.76
C ASP A 245 22.87 -5.55 -5.49
N VAL A 246 23.35 -6.20 -6.55
CA VAL A 246 23.92 -7.54 -6.47
C VAL A 246 25.44 -7.53 -6.41
N ASN A 247 26.06 -6.38 -6.15
CA ASN A 247 27.50 -6.30 -5.90
C ASN A 247 27.88 -7.08 -4.63
N GLY A 248 28.74 -8.08 -4.76
CA GLY A 248 29.13 -8.97 -3.66
C GLY A 248 28.31 -10.25 -3.57
N VAL A 249 27.31 -10.47 -4.44
CA VAL A 249 26.58 -11.74 -4.50
C VAL A 249 27.55 -12.89 -4.82
N GLY A 250 27.60 -13.88 -3.93
CA GLY A 250 28.46 -15.06 -4.01
C GLY A 250 27.73 -16.35 -3.64
N MET A 251 28.48 -17.42 -3.38
CA MET A 251 27.92 -18.76 -3.12
C MET A 251 26.99 -18.82 -1.90
N SER A 252 27.26 -18.03 -0.86
CA SER A 252 26.43 -17.96 0.36
C SER A 252 25.01 -17.48 0.09
N ASN A 253 24.81 -16.59 -0.89
CA ASN A 253 23.51 -16.12 -1.34
C ASN A 253 22.69 -17.21 -2.07
N PHE A 254 23.26 -18.39 -2.31
CA PHE A 254 22.60 -19.57 -2.90
C PHE A 254 22.44 -20.73 -1.93
N SER A 255 22.78 -20.51 -0.65
CA SER A 255 22.51 -21.47 0.42
C SER A 255 21.03 -21.87 0.44
N LYS A 256 20.72 -23.06 0.96
CA LYS A 256 19.33 -23.51 1.12
C LYS A 256 18.47 -22.47 1.86
N PRO A 257 18.92 -21.85 2.98
CA PRO A 257 18.18 -20.80 3.66
C PRO A 257 17.92 -19.57 2.79
N ALA A 258 18.91 -19.11 2.00
CA ALA A 258 18.75 -17.96 1.11
C ALA A 258 17.69 -18.22 0.03
N ARG A 259 17.74 -19.40 -0.60
CA ARG A 259 16.77 -19.80 -1.62
C ARG A 259 15.37 -19.93 -1.04
N TYR A 260 15.23 -20.52 0.14
CA TYR A 260 13.96 -20.61 0.83
C TYR A 260 13.36 -19.22 1.07
N LEU A 261 14.11 -18.31 1.69
CA LEU A 261 13.63 -16.96 1.99
C LEU A 261 13.21 -16.21 0.72
N PHE A 262 14.03 -16.26 -0.33
CA PHE A 262 13.72 -15.64 -1.62
C PHE A 262 12.43 -16.21 -2.24
N MET A 263 12.27 -17.53 -2.25
CA MET A 263 11.10 -18.19 -2.81
C MET A 263 9.82 -17.86 -2.04
N GLU A 264 9.87 -17.79 -0.71
CA GLU A 264 8.71 -17.41 0.10
C GLU A 264 8.29 -15.95 -0.15
N ILE A 265 9.24 -15.02 -0.21
CA ILE A 265 8.95 -13.62 -0.53
C ILE A 265 8.35 -13.49 -1.94
N GLN A 266 8.96 -14.14 -2.93
CA GLN A 266 8.47 -14.12 -4.31
C GLN A 266 7.06 -14.71 -4.43
N LYS A 267 6.78 -15.81 -3.72
CA LYS A 267 5.46 -16.42 -3.68
C LYS A 267 4.44 -15.47 -3.09
N ILE A 268 4.75 -14.82 -1.97
CA ILE A 268 3.87 -13.83 -1.34
C ILE A 268 3.56 -12.68 -2.30
N ASP A 269 4.59 -12.11 -2.92
CA ASP A 269 4.42 -10.95 -3.80
C ASP A 269 3.63 -11.31 -5.07
N SER A 270 3.89 -12.48 -5.67
CA SER A 270 3.22 -12.90 -6.90
C SER A 270 1.79 -13.39 -6.68
N CYS A 271 1.50 -14.02 -5.54
CA CYS A 271 0.17 -14.57 -5.23
C CYS A 271 -0.77 -13.58 -4.56
N TYR A 272 -0.24 -12.71 -3.70
CA TYR A 272 -1.06 -11.90 -2.78
C TYR A 272 -0.91 -10.40 -2.98
N TYR A 273 0.17 -9.95 -3.62
CA TYR A 273 0.40 -8.55 -4.00
C TYR A 273 0.63 -8.39 -5.51
N PRO A 274 -0.21 -9.00 -6.37
CA PRO A 274 0.04 -9.06 -7.81
C PRO A 274 0.07 -7.65 -8.42
N GLU A 275 0.80 -7.51 -9.54
CA GLU A 275 0.81 -6.28 -10.35
C GLU A 275 1.20 -4.99 -9.60
N THR A 276 1.98 -5.10 -8.52
CA THR A 276 2.52 -3.96 -7.76
C THR A 276 3.92 -3.51 -8.22
N LEU A 277 4.60 -4.28 -9.08
CA LEU A 277 5.89 -3.90 -9.64
C LEU A 277 5.73 -3.07 -10.92
N ASN A 278 6.39 -1.90 -10.98
CA ASN A 278 6.57 -1.11 -12.20
C ASN A 278 7.79 -1.59 -12.98
N GLN A 279 8.96 -1.47 -12.36
CA GLN A 279 10.26 -1.78 -12.93
C GLN A 279 11.19 -2.23 -11.80
N LEU A 280 11.95 -3.29 -12.04
CA LEU A 280 13.01 -3.76 -11.17
C LEU A 280 14.37 -3.62 -11.89
N PHE A 281 15.26 -2.80 -11.33
CA PHE A 281 16.64 -2.68 -11.77
C PHE A 281 17.53 -3.60 -10.93
N ILE A 282 18.22 -4.53 -11.58
CA ILE A 282 19.28 -5.31 -10.95
C ILE A 282 20.61 -4.72 -11.41
N ILE A 283 21.38 -4.16 -10.49
CA ILE A 283 22.60 -3.39 -10.80
C ILE A 283 23.86 -4.08 -10.29
N ASN A 284 25.02 -3.73 -10.82
CA ASN A 284 26.28 -4.41 -10.54
C ASN A 284 26.25 -5.91 -10.89
N ALA A 285 25.44 -6.29 -11.89
CA ALA A 285 25.32 -7.67 -12.36
C ALA A 285 26.55 -8.08 -13.18
N GLY A 286 27.57 -8.59 -12.48
CA GLY A 286 28.76 -9.20 -13.09
C GLY A 286 28.46 -10.49 -13.87
N SER A 287 29.48 -11.06 -14.49
CA SER A 287 29.36 -12.28 -15.31
C SER A 287 28.76 -13.46 -14.55
N GLY A 288 29.14 -13.68 -13.28
CA GLY A 288 28.59 -14.73 -12.42
C GLY A 288 27.09 -14.57 -12.15
N PHE A 289 26.64 -13.34 -11.83
CA PHE A 289 25.22 -13.08 -11.62
C PHE A 289 24.39 -13.30 -12.90
N ARG A 290 24.93 -12.97 -14.08
CA ARG A 290 24.20 -13.21 -15.34
C ARG A 290 23.92 -14.70 -15.59
N MET A 291 24.80 -15.59 -15.16
CA MET A 291 24.56 -17.04 -15.24
C MET A 291 23.45 -17.45 -14.28
N LEU A 292 23.51 -16.98 -13.03
CA LEU A 292 22.46 -17.19 -12.05
C LEU A 292 21.09 -16.68 -12.53
N TRP A 293 21.06 -15.48 -13.11
CA TRP A 293 19.84 -14.85 -13.58
C TRP A 293 19.08 -15.76 -14.55
N LYS A 294 19.79 -16.55 -15.37
CA LYS A 294 19.15 -17.54 -16.25
C LYS A 294 18.38 -18.61 -15.47
N ALA A 295 18.89 -19.04 -14.32
CA ALA A 295 18.20 -20.00 -13.45
C ALA A 295 17.08 -19.33 -12.65
N VAL A 296 17.30 -18.14 -12.08
CA VAL A 296 16.27 -17.42 -11.30
C VAL A 296 15.07 -17.06 -12.18
N LYS A 297 15.32 -16.65 -13.42
CA LYS A 297 14.28 -16.28 -14.39
C LYS A 297 13.27 -17.39 -14.67
N THR A 298 13.61 -18.68 -14.49
CA THR A 298 12.65 -19.78 -14.73
C THR A 298 11.58 -19.88 -13.64
N PHE A 299 11.79 -19.26 -12.49
CA PHE A 299 10.84 -19.24 -11.37
C PHE A 299 9.96 -17.99 -11.37
N LEU A 300 10.24 -17.03 -12.25
CA LEU A 300 9.50 -15.79 -12.36
C LEU A 300 8.51 -15.87 -13.52
N ASP A 301 7.32 -15.29 -13.33
CA ASP A 301 6.37 -15.16 -14.42
C ASP A 301 6.90 -14.19 -15.49
N GLU A 302 6.48 -14.40 -16.74
CA GLU A 302 6.97 -13.64 -17.90
C GLU A 302 6.70 -12.12 -17.78
N ARG A 303 5.63 -11.74 -17.06
CA ARG A 303 5.25 -10.34 -16.85
C ARG A 303 6.22 -9.66 -15.90
N THR A 304 6.57 -10.32 -14.79
CA THR A 304 7.63 -9.86 -13.89
C THR A 304 8.97 -9.78 -14.62
N VAL A 305 9.33 -10.79 -15.41
CA VAL A 305 10.58 -10.79 -16.21
C VAL A 305 10.65 -9.61 -17.17
N ALA A 306 9.54 -9.25 -17.83
CA ALA A 306 9.51 -8.10 -18.75
C ALA A 306 9.76 -6.76 -18.04
N LYS A 307 9.51 -6.69 -16.72
CA LYS A 307 9.75 -5.51 -15.88
C LYS A 307 11.15 -5.51 -15.27
N ILE A 308 12.05 -6.42 -15.65
CA ILE A 308 13.39 -6.53 -15.05
C ILE A 308 14.47 -6.04 -16.02
N LYS A 309 15.29 -5.09 -15.57
CA LYS A 309 16.49 -4.60 -16.26
C LYS A 309 17.74 -5.05 -15.51
N VAL A 310 18.50 -5.95 -16.10
CA VAL A 310 19.78 -6.42 -15.55
C VAL A 310 20.92 -5.60 -16.12
N LEU A 311 21.60 -4.83 -15.26
CA LEU A 311 22.60 -3.83 -15.61
C LEU A 311 23.96 -4.19 -15.00
N GLY A 312 25.04 -3.93 -15.75
CA GLY A 312 26.42 -4.10 -15.26
C GLY A 312 26.81 -3.00 -14.26
N SER A 313 28.10 -2.69 -14.18
CA SER A 313 28.63 -1.59 -13.34
C SER A 313 28.32 -0.20 -13.89
N ASN A 314 28.04 -0.07 -15.19
CA ASN A 314 27.67 1.17 -15.87
C ASN A 314 26.16 1.47 -15.81
N TYR A 315 25.50 1.12 -14.70
CA TYR A 315 24.04 1.23 -14.53
C TYR A 315 23.55 2.66 -14.36
N LEU A 316 24.42 3.59 -13.95
CA LEU A 316 24.01 4.91 -13.44
C LEU A 316 23.19 5.72 -14.44
N SER A 317 23.61 5.78 -15.72
CA SER A 317 22.86 6.53 -16.74
C SER A 317 21.42 6.03 -16.89
N VAL A 318 21.22 4.70 -16.85
CA VAL A 318 19.90 4.07 -16.94
C VAL A 318 19.05 4.35 -15.70
N LEU A 319 19.65 4.36 -14.50
CA LEU A 319 18.93 4.76 -13.30
C LEU A 319 18.51 6.23 -13.36
N LEU A 320 19.41 7.12 -13.82
CA LEU A 320 19.14 8.55 -13.92
C LEU A 320 18.12 8.93 -15.00
N GLU A 321 17.83 8.04 -15.95
CA GLU A 321 16.66 8.19 -16.83
C GLU A 321 15.36 8.12 -16.03
N ALA A 322 15.28 7.20 -15.07
CA ALA A 322 14.07 6.91 -14.30
C ALA A 322 13.97 7.66 -12.96
N ILE A 323 15.09 8.08 -12.36
CA ILE A 323 15.18 8.56 -10.98
C ILE A 323 15.96 9.88 -10.92
N GLU A 324 15.45 10.86 -10.18
CA GLU A 324 16.17 12.11 -9.92
C GLU A 324 17.41 11.87 -9.04
N PRO A 325 18.57 12.49 -9.32
CA PRO A 325 19.78 12.33 -8.50
C PRO A 325 19.55 12.63 -7.01
N SER A 326 18.68 13.58 -6.68
CA SER A 326 18.34 13.95 -5.30
C SER A 326 17.51 12.92 -4.55
N ASN A 327 16.87 11.99 -5.26
CA ASN A 327 16.15 10.83 -4.68
C ASN A 327 17.00 9.56 -4.68
N LEU A 328 18.13 9.53 -5.38
CA LEU A 328 19.02 8.38 -5.42
C LEU A 328 20.10 8.48 -4.32
N PRO A 329 20.34 7.42 -3.53
CA PRO A 329 21.41 7.40 -2.54
C PRO A 329 22.80 7.58 -3.14
N THR A 330 23.71 8.21 -2.41
CA THR A 330 25.11 8.40 -2.81
C THR A 330 25.85 7.10 -3.10
N PHE A 331 25.58 6.02 -2.35
CA PHE A 331 26.16 4.69 -2.63
C PHE A 331 25.67 4.04 -3.93
N LEU A 332 24.65 4.62 -4.58
CA LEU A 332 24.17 4.25 -5.92
C LEU A 332 24.52 5.31 -6.98
N GLY A 333 25.36 6.31 -6.65
CA GLY A 333 25.77 7.37 -7.57
C GLY A 333 24.84 8.59 -7.62
N GLY A 334 23.89 8.72 -6.68
CA GLY A 334 23.07 9.92 -6.52
C GLY A 334 23.62 10.93 -5.51
N ASN A 335 22.75 11.82 -5.03
CA ASN A 335 23.12 12.94 -4.15
C ASN A 335 22.50 12.84 -2.74
N CYS A 336 21.64 11.85 -2.48
CA CYS A 336 20.96 11.74 -1.19
C CYS A 336 21.83 11.00 -0.16
N THR A 337 21.94 11.56 1.05
CA THR A 337 22.68 10.95 2.17
C THR A 337 21.80 10.55 3.34
N CYS A 338 20.74 11.32 3.65
CA CYS A 338 19.93 11.17 4.86
C CYS A 338 20.77 11.00 6.13
N SER A 339 21.85 11.78 6.27
CA SER A 339 22.80 11.67 7.38
C SER A 339 22.14 11.77 8.75
N ASP A 340 21.14 12.65 8.90
CA ASP A 340 20.41 12.87 10.16
C ASP A 340 19.56 11.66 10.60
N TYR A 341 19.36 10.68 9.71
CA TYR A 341 18.55 9.49 9.94
C TYR A 341 19.36 8.19 9.91
N GLY A 342 20.70 8.27 9.97
CA GLY A 342 21.57 7.08 9.89
C GLY A 342 21.71 6.51 8.47
N GLY A 343 21.33 7.26 7.43
CA GLY A 343 21.49 6.90 6.03
C GLY A 343 20.17 6.65 5.28
N CYS A 344 20.27 6.59 3.94
CA CYS A 344 19.09 6.49 3.07
C CYS A 344 18.19 5.28 3.36
N LEU A 345 18.78 4.10 3.65
CA LEU A 345 18.02 2.87 3.94
C LEU A 345 17.38 2.83 5.35
N MET A 346 17.82 3.72 6.25
CA MET A 346 17.25 3.88 7.60
C MET A 346 16.16 4.95 7.63
N SER A 347 16.23 5.94 6.74
CA SER A 347 15.34 7.11 6.78
C SER A 347 13.87 6.84 6.48
N ASP A 348 13.54 5.81 5.68
CA ASP A 348 12.20 5.61 5.10
C ASP A 348 11.67 6.92 4.47
N ARG A 349 12.56 7.71 3.85
CA ARG A 349 12.27 9.03 3.28
C ARG A 349 11.28 8.91 2.12
N GLY A 350 10.25 9.73 2.09
CA GLY A 350 9.33 9.84 0.96
C GLY A 350 8.11 10.71 1.27
N PRO A 351 7.17 10.87 0.32
CA PRO A 351 5.93 11.62 0.54
C PRO A 351 5.11 11.13 1.75
N TRP A 352 5.20 9.84 2.08
CA TRP A 352 4.54 9.21 3.23
C TRP A 352 5.10 9.64 4.61
N LYS A 353 6.13 10.48 4.66
CA LYS A 353 6.62 11.13 5.89
C LYS A 353 6.11 12.56 6.06
N ASN A 354 5.40 13.12 5.08
CA ASN A 354 4.84 14.47 5.16
C ASN A 354 3.53 14.45 5.97
N PRO A 355 3.46 15.15 7.14
CA PRO A 355 2.26 15.17 7.97
C PRO A 355 1.00 15.68 7.26
N GLU A 356 1.13 16.70 6.41
CA GLU A 356 0.00 17.26 5.66
C GLU A 356 -0.58 16.23 4.67
N VAL A 357 0.29 15.42 4.05
CA VAL A 357 -0.12 14.36 3.13
C VAL A 357 -0.85 13.25 3.89
N LEU A 358 -0.35 12.88 5.07
CA LEU A 358 -0.98 11.86 5.92
C LEU A 358 -2.35 12.31 6.43
N GLU A 359 -2.49 13.59 6.83
CA GLU A 359 -3.77 14.16 7.24
C GLU A 359 -4.78 14.13 6.07
N MET A 360 -4.36 14.49 4.86
CA MET A 360 -5.23 14.41 3.67
C MET A 360 -5.73 12.98 3.41
N ILE A 361 -4.87 11.96 3.58
CA ILE A 361 -5.25 10.55 3.41
C ILE A 361 -6.29 10.15 4.47
N GLN A 362 -6.08 10.54 5.74
CA GLN A 362 -7.01 10.23 6.81
C GLN A 362 -8.39 10.84 6.57
N VAL A 363 -8.45 12.09 6.10
CA VAL A 363 -9.70 12.77 5.77
C VAL A 363 -10.46 12.06 4.64
N VAL A 364 -9.75 11.58 3.60
CA VAL A 364 -10.39 10.82 2.51
C VAL A 364 -10.96 9.50 3.03
N ASN A 365 -10.15 8.71 3.76
CA ASN A 365 -10.57 7.41 4.26
C ASN A 365 -11.78 7.51 5.21
N LEU A 366 -11.79 8.48 6.13
CA LEU A 366 -12.91 8.72 7.04
C LEU A 366 -14.21 9.03 6.28
N ARG A 367 -14.11 9.71 5.14
CA ARG A 367 -15.28 10.05 4.33
C ARG A 367 -15.84 8.83 3.60
N GLU A 368 -14.97 7.98 3.04
CA GLU A 368 -15.38 6.72 2.41
C GLU A 368 -16.08 5.79 3.41
N GLU A 369 -15.60 5.75 4.66
CA GLU A 369 -16.26 4.99 5.74
C GLU A 369 -17.65 5.54 6.12
N ILE A 370 -17.87 6.85 5.99
CA ILE A 370 -19.16 7.48 6.26
C ILE A 370 -20.12 7.26 5.08
N GLU A 371 -19.66 7.50 3.85
CA GLU A 371 -20.48 7.34 2.64
C GLU A 371 -20.87 5.87 2.42
N GLY A 372 -19.94 4.92 2.63
CA GLY A 372 -20.22 3.49 2.54
C GLY A 372 -21.16 2.94 3.63
N LYS A 373 -21.37 3.66 4.73
CA LYS A 373 -22.37 3.32 5.75
C LYS A 373 -23.77 3.88 5.44
N CYS A 374 -23.86 4.89 4.58
CA CYS A 374 -25.14 5.50 4.21
C CYS A 374 -25.89 4.72 3.11
N ASP A 375 -25.17 3.98 2.26
CA ASP A 375 -25.78 3.13 1.21
C ASP A 375 -26.37 1.81 1.75
N ASP A 376 -26.09 1.43 3.00
CA ASP A 376 -26.62 0.22 3.64
C ASP A 376 -28.05 0.41 4.22
N GLY A 377 -28.65 1.59 4.04
CA GLY A 377 -29.86 2.03 4.73
C GLY A 377 -31.12 2.23 3.90
N ASP A 378 -31.11 2.02 2.58
CA ASP A 378 -32.30 2.28 1.74
C ASP A 378 -32.65 1.07 0.86
N VAL A 379 -33.26 0.06 1.48
CA VAL A 379 -34.14 -0.88 0.79
C VAL A 379 -35.50 -0.88 1.49
N ALA A 380 -36.32 0.09 1.11
CA ALA A 380 -37.77 0.06 1.22
C ALA A 380 -38.34 0.91 0.08
N LEU A 381 -39.41 0.60 -0.64
CA LEU A 381 -40.35 -0.51 -0.69
C LEU A 381 -41.19 -0.16 -1.93
N GLU A 382 -41.37 -1.06 -2.89
CA GLU A 382 -42.62 -1.05 -3.66
C GLU A 382 -43.12 -2.49 -3.70
N ASP A 383 -44.05 -2.81 -2.79
CA ASP A 383 -45.20 -3.55 -3.25
C ASP A 383 -46.49 -3.05 -2.58
N SER A 384 -47.49 -3.01 -3.44
CA SER A 384 -48.79 -2.44 -3.36
C SER A 384 -49.76 -3.28 -2.53
N SER A 385 -50.54 -2.65 -1.64
CA SER A 385 -51.97 -2.98 -1.45
C SER A 385 -52.66 -2.04 -0.45
N MET A 386 -53.83 -1.55 -0.89
CA MET A 386 -54.76 -0.71 -0.13
C MET A 386 -55.37 -1.41 1.11
N PRO A 387 -55.93 -0.63 2.06
CA PRO A 387 -56.39 -1.14 3.35
C PRO A 387 -57.83 -1.69 3.29
N LYS A 388 -58.10 -2.74 4.07
CA LYS A 388 -59.46 -3.13 4.46
C LYS A 388 -59.69 -2.87 5.94
N LYS A 389 -60.72 -2.08 6.24
CA LYS A 389 -61.37 -1.94 7.56
C LYS A 389 -61.93 -3.29 8.04
N VAL A 390 -61.76 -3.62 9.32
CA VAL A 390 -62.79 -4.24 10.17
C VAL A 390 -62.60 -3.75 11.63
N ASP A 391 -63.72 -3.40 12.24
CA ASP A 391 -63.93 -2.82 13.57
C ASP A 391 -63.91 -3.84 14.75
N LYS A 392 -63.81 -3.25 15.95
CA LYS A 392 -64.42 -3.64 17.26
C LYS A 392 -63.68 -4.58 18.26
N GLN A 393 -63.16 -3.95 19.32
CA GLN A 393 -63.78 -3.84 20.68
C GLN A 393 -63.23 -4.69 21.87
N ASN A 394 -63.15 -4.00 23.02
CA ASN A 394 -63.03 -4.39 24.46
C ASN A 394 -61.61 -4.37 25.09
N LYS A 395 -61.34 -3.45 26.05
CA LYS A 395 -61.55 -3.50 27.54
C LYS A 395 -60.64 -4.54 28.20
N ASP A 396 -59.93 -4.33 29.31
CA ASP A 396 -59.78 -3.29 30.34
C ASP A 396 -58.51 -3.66 31.16
N ASP A 397 -58.09 -2.76 32.06
CA ASP A 397 -57.39 -2.99 33.34
C ASP A 397 -55.84 -2.93 33.47
N ASN A 398 -55.43 -1.75 33.96
CA ASN A 398 -54.78 -1.47 35.25
C ASN A 398 -53.41 -2.07 35.66
N ASN A 399 -52.51 -1.12 35.93
CA ASN A 399 -51.71 -0.97 37.16
C ASN A 399 -50.52 -1.92 37.37
N SER A 400 -49.30 -1.38 37.29
CA SER A 400 -48.31 -1.45 38.38
C SER A 400 -46.96 -0.87 37.93
N MET A 401 -46.44 0.02 38.77
CA MET A 401 -45.14 0.64 38.70
C MET A 401 -44.14 -0.19 39.53
N SER A 402 -42.89 -0.24 39.05
CA SER A 402 -41.62 -0.39 39.81
C SER A 402 -40.91 -1.76 39.83
N LEU A 403 -39.66 -1.71 39.33
CA LEU A 403 -38.40 -2.34 39.79
C LEU A 403 -38.34 -3.87 39.80
N LEU A 404 -37.33 -4.58 39.32
CA LEU A 404 -35.98 -4.39 38.74
C LEU A 404 -35.66 -5.78 38.16
N GLU A 405 -34.96 -5.90 37.03
CA GLU A 405 -33.76 -6.77 36.95
C GLU A 405 -33.15 -6.78 35.55
N GLU A 406 -31.82 -6.76 35.59
CA GLU A 406 -30.89 -6.90 34.50
C GLU A 406 -31.05 -8.24 33.76
N ALA A 407 -31.03 -8.20 32.43
CA ALA A 407 -30.50 -9.30 31.62
C ALA A 407 -30.02 -8.79 30.25
N ALA A 408 -28.69 -8.65 30.15
CA ALA A 408 -27.86 -8.97 29.00
C ALA A 408 -28.35 -8.61 27.58
N CYS A 409 -27.69 -7.61 26.98
CA CYS A 409 -27.29 -7.67 25.57
C CYS A 409 -25.78 -7.43 25.49
N VAL A 410 -25.05 -8.54 25.65
CA VAL A 410 -23.66 -8.67 25.20
C VAL A 410 -23.68 -8.64 23.68
N GLY A 411 -23.03 -7.65 23.06
CA GLY A 411 -22.70 -7.68 21.64
C GLY A 411 -22.90 -6.37 20.89
N SER A 412 -21.95 -5.43 21.02
CA SER A 412 -21.38 -4.63 19.91
C SER A 412 -20.63 -3.40 20.47
N ASN A 413 -19.30 -3.43 20.43
CA ASN A 413 -18.47 -2.25 20.72
C ASN A 413 -18.65 -1.13 19.66
N SER A 414 -19.37 -1.38 18.56
CA SER A 414 -19.55 -0.42 17.45
C SER A 414 -20.61 0.65 17.74
N THR A 415 -21.68 0.33 18.46
CA THR A 415 -22.78 1.28 18.74
C THR A 415 -22.37 2.35 19.75
N CYS A 416 -21.59 1.98 20.77
CA CYS A 416 -21.03 2.92 21.74
C CYS A 416 -19.98 3.86 21.10
N SER A 417 -19.14 3.33 20.19
CA SER A 417 -18.15 4.13 19.48
C SER A 417 -18.78 5.13 18.50
N CYS A 418 -19.87 4.77 17.82
CA CYS A 418 -20.61 5.69 16.94
C CYS A 418 -21.22 6.87 17.68
N ARG A 419 -21.82 6.64 18.87
CA ARG A 419 -22.41 7.74 19.66
C ARG A 419 -21.35 8.74 20.13
N LEU A 420 -20.17 8.25 20.50
CA LEU A 420 -19.05 9.10 20.91
C LEU A 420 -18.44 9.88 19.72
N ALA A 421 -18.42 9.29 18.52
CA ALA A 421 -17.93 9.97 17.32
C ALA A 421 -18.89 11.09 16.87
N LEU A 422 -20.20 10.84 16.90
CA LEU A 422 -21.23 11.85 16.57
C LEU A 422 -21.19 13.03 17.55
N GLN A 423 -21.07 12.76 18.86
CA GLN A 423 -20.93 13.82 19.86
C GLN A 423 -19.69 14.69 19.62
N LYS A 424 -18.57 14.11 19.17
CA LYS A 424 -17.36 14.87 18.83
C LYS A 424 -17.54 15.74 17.59
N ILE A 425 -18.29 15.26 16.59
CA ILE A 425 -18.63 16.03 15.38
C ILE A 425 -19.52 17.22 15.76
N ASP A 426 -20.57 17.00 16.55
CA ASP A 426 -21.47 18.08 17.00
C ASP A 426 -20.71 19.16 17.79
N CYS A 427 -19.79 18.75 18.68
CA CYS A 427 -18.93 19.70 19.41
C CYS A 427 -18.01 20.50 18.48
N LEU A 428 -17.46 19.87 17.43
CA LEU A 428 -16.61 20.55 16.45
C LEU A 428 -17.42 21.53 15.59
N GLU A 429 -18.65 21.18 15.21
CA GLU A 429 -19.54 22.06 14.46
C GLU A 429 -19.94 23.29 15.27
N ALA A 430 -20.26 23.12 16.55
CA ALA A 430 -20.54 24.22 17.47
C ALA A 430 -19.32 25.16 17.61
N ALA A 431 -18.12 24.60 17.84
CA ALA A 431 -16.89 25.39 17.94
C ALA A 431 -16.57 26.14 16.63
N LEU A 432 -16.86 25.54 15.48
CA LEU A 432 -16.68 26.19 14.18
C LEU A 432 -17.68 27.33 13.98
N GLY A 433 -18.90 27.19 14.48
CA GLY A 433 -19.92 28.25 14.52
C GLY A 433 -19.45 29.46 15.35
N ASP A 434 -18.93 29.20 16.55
CA ASP A 434 -18.39 30.25 17.43
C ASP A 434 -17.20 30.98 16.81
N ILE A 435 -16.30 30.25 16.15
CA ILE A 435 -15.15 30.85 15.45
C ILE A 435 -15.62 31.74 14.30
N LYS A 436 -16.61 31.31 13.51
CA LYS A 436 -17.19 32.13 12.44
C LYS A 436 -17.81 33.42 12.98
N ASN A 437 -18.54 33.33 14.09
CA ASN A 437 -19.13 34.51 14.73
C ASN A 437 -18.05 35.48 15.21
N LYS A 438 -16.97 34.99 15.83
CA LYS A 438 -15.84 35.82 16.27
C LYS A 438 -15.11 36.49 15.11
N ILE A 439 -14.92 35.79 13.99
CA ILE A 439 -14.32 36.37 12.78
C ILE A 439 -15.20 37.51 12.26
N LYS A 440 -16.51 37.30 12.20
CA LYS A 440 -17.45 38.34 11.77
C LYS A 440 -17.40 39.58 12.67
N THR A 441 -17.38 39.40 14.00
CA THR A 441 -17.25 40.52 14.94
C THR A 441 -15.94 41.29 14.75
N LEU A 442 -14.84 40.59 14.45
CA LEU A 442 -13.55 41.24 14.17
C LEU A 442 -13.58 42.01 12.84
N GLU A 443 -14.23 41.48 11.82
CA GLU A 443 -14.42 42.17 10.53
C GLU A 443 -15.25 43.46 10.71
N ASP A 444 -16.34 43.39 11.48
CA ASP A 444 -17.19 44.55 11.79
C ASP A 444 -16.40 45.62 12.55
N ALA A 445 -15.64 45.25 13.59
CA ALA A 445 -14.82 46.17 14.37
C ALA A 445 -13.69 46.82 13.54
N LEU A 446 -13.09 46.06 12.61
CA LEU A 446 -12.08 46.59 11.70
C LEU A 446 -12.69 47.63 10.75
N GLN A 447 -13.90 47.38 10.27
CA GLN A 447 -14.62 48.30 9.38
C GLN A 447 -15.01 49.59 10.11
N GLU A 448 -15.46 49.50 11.37
CA GLU A 448 -15.71 50.68 12.21
C GLU A 448 -14.44 51.51 12.44
N THR A 449 -13.33 50.85 12.75
CA THR A 449 -12.04 51.51 12.95
C THR A 449 -11.57 52.22 11.68
N LYS A 450 -11.76 51.59 10.51
CA LYS A 450 -11.45 52.18 9.22
C LYS A 450 -12.28 53.44 8.95
N MET A 451 -13.60 53.39 9.21
CA MET A 451 -14.48 54.55 9.05
C MET A 451 -14.12 55.70 10.02
N ALA A 452 -13.70 55.37 11.24
CA ALA A 452 -13.26 56.37 12.21
C ALA A 452 -11.96 57.05 11.77
N LEU A 453 -11.00 56.30 11.20
CA LEU A 453 -9.78 56.85 10.61
C LEU A 453 -10.08 57.76 9.40
N GLU A 454 -10.96 57.33 8.50
CA GLU A 454 -11.33 58.13 7.32
C GLU A 454 -11.96 59.48 7.72
N ARG A 455 -12.70 59.52 8.84
CA ARG A 455 -13.26 60.75 9.41
C ARG A 455 -12.22 61.67 10.05
N THR A 456 -11.15 61.15 10.63
CA THR A 456 -10.06 61.98 11.19
C THR A 456 -9.09 62.49 10.12
N PHE A 457 -9.05 61.89 8.94
CA PHE A 457 -8.27 62.40 7.80
C PHE A 457 -9.04 63.38 6.89
N THR A 458 -10.36 63.55 7.10
CA THR A 458 -11.21 64.47 6.32
C THR A 458 -11.67 65.69 7.12
N ALA A 459 -11.29 65.80 8.40
CA ALA A 459 -11.40 66.99 9.25
C ALA A 459 -10.00 67.63 9.40
#